data_AF-A0AAW9K748-F1
#
_entry.id   AF-A0AAW9K748-F1
#
_cell.length_a   1.000
_cell.length_b   1.000
_cell.length_c   1.000
_cell.angle_alpha   90.00
_cell.angle_beta   90.00
_cell.angle_gamma   90.00
#
_symmetry.space_group_name_H-M   'P 1'
#
loop_
_entity.id
_entity.type
_entity.pdbx_description
1 polymer ?
#
loop_
_entity_poly.entity_id
_entity_poly.type
_entity_poly.pdbx_seq_one_letter_code
_entity_poly.pdbx_strand_id
1 'polypeptide(L)'
;MFEVTLQANPEQVETLDFTMAAPVEIPDSSDDLMSDAEREANDARVQRGTAIRTAFETGFWNEEQSNTLADELGLPQDRVWAVLKNARGNSPEIAKFLQQQTPIHGEYALKLLESLRPKDPQDTMIPTLEDHLNGSAAFRDQIEDDELFVKYVQCPRVHFEMIGPYRAFFQAEIAEADRAIYAQYPQALVDRLAEEIEVLSDQDRYQGMATPVGAFQLKHVDRVSRNICFVAIARSIGIPARLEPLNARPQYWYAGQWNDANFEADASAAVSKASTG
;
A
#
# COMPACT_ATOMS: atom_id res chain seq x y z
N MET A 1 -46.55 13.77 17.98
CA MET A 1 -46.20 12.42 17.49
C MET A 1 -46.71 12.38 16.07
N PHE A 2 -45.82 12.41 15.07
CA PHE A 2 -46.22 12.37 13.67
C PHE A 2 -46.00 10.96 13.17
N GLU A 3 -47.05 10.36 12.64
CA GLU A 3 -47.03 9.03 12.03
C GLU A 3 -46.93 9.23 10.52
N VAL A 4 -45.90 8.65 9.90
CA VAL A 4 -45.68 8.68 8.45
C VAL A 4 -45.94 7.28 7.93
N THR A 5 -47.02 7.13 7.16
CA THR A 5 -47.39 5.87 6.53
C THR A 5 -46.86 5.85 5.09
N LEU A 6 -45.89 5.00 4.82
CA LEU A 6 -45.37 4.79 3.46
C LEU A 6 -46.32 3.88 2.68
N GLN A 7 -47.00 4.41 1.67
CA GLN A 7 -47.66 3.59 0.66
C GLN A 7 -46.64 3.19 -0.40
N ALA A 8 -46.17 1.95 -0.34
CA ALA A 8 -45.43 1.35 -1.45
C ALA A 8 -46.43 1.01 -2.56
N ASN A 9 -46.42 1.76 -3.65
CA ASN A 9 -47.14 1.40 -4.87
C ASN A 9 -46.19 0.55 -5.74
N PRO A 10 -46.43 -0.76 -5.93
CA PRO A 10 -45.46 -1.66 -6.56
C PRO A 10 -45.39 -1.55 -8.10
N GLU A 11 -46.12 -0.61 -8.73
CA GLU A 11 -46.26 -0.55 -10.19
C GLU A 11 -45.54 0.62 -10.89
N GLN A 12 -44.73 1.41 -10.19
CA GLN A 12 -43.93 2.47 -10.84
C GLN A 12 -42.43 2.16 -10.75
N VAL A 13 -41.99 1.16 -11.50
CA VAL A 13 -40.62 1.15 -12.03
C VAL A 13 -40.66 1.95 -13.34
N GLU A 14 -40.86 3.27 -13.23
CA GLU A 14 -40.58 4.16 -14.35
C GLU A 14 -39.07 4.33 -14.42
N THR A 15 -38.46 3.72 -15.44
CA THR A 15 -37.08 3.99 -15.81
C THR A 15 -36.98 5.46 -16.22
N LEU A 16 -36.49 6.29 -15.32
CA LEU A 16 -36.13 7.68 -15.62
C LEU A 16 -34.81 7.68 -16.40
N ASP A 17 -34.91 7.81 -17.72
CA ASP A 17 -33.75 8.06 -18.57
C ASP A 17 -33.26 9.50 -18.36
N PHE A 18 -32.23 9.65 -17.53
CA PHE A 18 -31.51 10.91 -17.39
C PHE A 18 -30.60 11.10 -18.60
N THR A 19 -30.95 12.04 -19.47
CA THR A 19 -30.03 12.49 -20.50
C THR A 19 -28.98 13.38 -19.84
N MET A 20 -27.82 12.80 -19.49
CA MET A 20 -26.65 13.57 -19.07
C MET A 20 -26.04 14.27 -20.29
N ALA A 21 -26.67 15.36 -20.72
CA ALA A 21 -26.07 16.27 -21.69
C ALA A 21 -24.99 17.10 -20.99
N ALA A 22 -23.85 17.31 -21.65
CA ALA A 22 -22.92 18.32 -21.22
C ALA A 22 -23.68 19.66 -21.07
N PRO A 23 -23.34 20.50 -20.07
CA PRO A 23 -23.88 21.84 -20.01
C PRO A 23 -23.71 22.50 -21.36
N VAL A 24 -24.73 23.22 -21.84
CA VAL A 24 -24.63 23.98 -23.10
C VAL A 24 -23.39 24.86 -22.99
N GLU A 25 -22.48 24.75 -23.95
CA GLU A 25 -21.36 25.69 -24.06
C GLU A 25 -21.94 27.09 -24.13
N ILE A 26 -21.85 27.82 -23.03
CA ILE A 26 -22.14 29.24 -23.01
C ILE A 26 -20.98 29.86 -23.78
N PRO A 27 -21.22 30.54 -24.92
CA PRO A 27 -20.16 31.23 -25.63
C PRO A 27 -19.49 32.18 -24.62
N ASP A 28 -18.16 32.18 -24.55
CA ASP A 28 -17.41 33.19 -23.79
C ASP A 28 -18.02 34.56 -24.13
N SER A 29 -18.78 35.11 -23.19
CA SER A 29 -19.32 36.44 -23.38
C SER A 29 -18.12 37.37 -23.39
N SER A 30 -18.07 38.35 -24.29
CA SER A 30 -16.98 39.33 -24.32
C SER A 30 -16.87 40.13 -23.01
N ASP A 31 -17.88 40.05 -22.14
CA ASP A 31 -17.95 40.67 -20.83
C ASP A 31 -17.31 39.80 -19.71
N ASP A 32 -16.99 38.53 -19.99
CA ASP A 32 -16.24 37.59 -19.11
C ASP A 32 -14.73 37.55 -19.42
N LEU A 33 -14.24 38.49 -20.25
CA LEU A 33 -12.81 38.60 -20.51
C LEU A 33 -12.11 39.13 -19.26
N MET A 34 -11.35 38.25 -18.58
CA MET A 34 -10.45 38.64 -17.49
C MET A 34 -9.70 39.90 -17.89
N SER A 35 -9.81 40.94 -17.07
CA SER A 35 -9.10 42.20 -17.28
C SER A 35 -7.59 41.96 -17.32
N ASP A 36 -6.86 42.84 -17.99
CA ASP A 36 -5.39 42.73 -18.05
C ASP A 36 -4.78 42.74 -16.64
N ALA A 37 -5.37 43.47 -15.69
CA ALA A 37 -4.98 43.47 -14.28
C ALA A 37 -5.22 42.12 -13.60
N GLU A 38 -6.33 41.43 -13.88
CA GLU A 38 -6.60 40.09 -13.34
C GLU A 38 -5.66 39.04 -13.94
N ARG A 39 -5.33 39.16 -15.24
CA ARG A 39 -4.35 38.29 -15.90
C ARG A 39 -2.96 38.48 -15.31
N GLU A 40 -2.53 39.71 -15.12
CA GLU A 40 -1.22 40.03 -14.52
C GLU A 40 -1.14 39.57 -13.05
N ALA A 41 -2.22 39.75 -12.27
CA ALA A 41 -2.30 39.23 -10.90
C ALA A 41 -2.24 37.69 -10.85
N ASN A 42 -2.91 37.01 -11.78
CA ASN A 42 -2.84 35.56 -11.91
C ASN A 42 -1.44 35.09 -12.30
N ASP A 43 -0.81 35.73 -13.28
CA ASP A 43 0.55 35.40 -13.72
C ASP A 43 1.56 35.60 -12.59
N ALA A 44 1.45 36.69 -11.82
CA ALA A 44 2.27 36.94 -10.64
C ALA A 44 2.08 35.85 -9.57
N ARG A 45 0.84 35.37 -9.37
CA ARG A 45 0.53 34.27 -8.45
C ARG A 45 1.13 32.94 -8.93
N VAL A 46 1.04 32.65 -10.23
CA VAL A 46 1.64 31.44 -10.84
C VAL A 46 3.16 31.49 -10.73
N GLN A 47 3.79 32.62 -11.03
CA GLN A 47 5.24 32.82 -10.90
C GLN A 47 5.69 32.64 -9.44
N ARG A 48 4.97 33.22 -8.47
CA ARG A 48 5.24 33.00 -7.04
C ARG A 48 5.15 31.51 -6.69
N GLY A 49 4.10 30.82 -7.15
CA GLY A 49 3.93 29.38 -6.92
C GLY A 49 5.04 28.52 -7.54
N THR A 50 5.54 28.90 -8.72
CA THR A 50 6.69 28.25 -9.35
C THR A 50 7.97 28.51 -8.57
N ALA A 51 8.23 29.75 -8.15
CA ALA A 51 9.41 30.08 -7.36
C ALA A 51 9.48 29.30 -6.03
N ILE A 52 8.35 29.16 -5.33
CA ILE A 52 8.28 28.36 -4.09
C ILE A 52 8.59 26.88 -4.36
N ARG A 53 8.00 26.30 -5.42
CA ARG A 53 8.25 24.89 -5.79
C ARG A 53 9.70 24.66 -6.20
N THR A 54 10.27 25.52 -7.04
CA THR A 54 11.67 25.43 -7.45
C THR A 54 12.62 25.57 -6.26
N ALA A 55 12.37 26.50 -5.33
CA ALA A 55 13.17 26.62 -4.12
C ALA A 55 13.12 25.35 -3.26
N PHE A 56 11.95 24.71 -3.15
CA PHE A 56 11.80 23.45 -2.44
C PHE A 56 12.52 22.29 -3.15
N GLU A 57 12.35 22.16 -4.47
CA GLU A 57 12.99 21.12 -5.30
C GLU A 57 14.52 21.26 -5.34
N THR A 58 15.06 22.46 -5.15
CA THR A 58 16.50 22.70 -5.05
C THR A 58 17.13 21.99 -3.85
N GLY A 59 16.34 21.70 -2.81
CA GLY A 59 16.79 20.94 -1.64
C GLY A 59 16.80 19.42 -1.84
N PHE A 60 16.36 18.91 -2.99
CA PHE A 60 16.35 17.47 -3.26
C PHE A 60 17.77 16.99 -3.55
N TRP A 61 18.03 15.73 -3.22
CA TRP A 61 19.29 15.10 -3.57
C TRP A 61 19.50 15.09 -5.09
N ASN A 62 20.71 15.45 -5.50
CA ASN A 62 21.16 15.34 -6.88
C ASN A 62 21.99 14.06 -7.10
N GLU A 63 22.33 13.80 -8.35
CA GLU A 63 23.07 12.61 -8.76
C GLU A 63 24.49 12.56 -8.17
N GLU A 64 25.19 13.70 -8.10
CA GLU A 64 26.55 13.79 -7.54
C GLU A 64 26.58 13.46 -6.03
N GLN A 65 25.64 14.01 -5.26
CA GLN A 65 25.47 13.71 -3.85
C GLN A 65 25.13 12.23 -3.65
N SER A 66 24.23 11.68 -4.49
CA SER A 66 23.83 10.27 -4.43
C SER A 66 25.00 9.33 -4.72
N ASN A 67 25.84 9.67 -5.69
CA ASN A 67 27.03 8.89 -6.04
C ASN A 67 28.08 8.93 -4.93
N THR A 68 28.28 10.12 -4.32
CA THR A 68 29.18 10.27 -3.17
C THR A 68 28.73 9.38 -2.01
N LEU A 69 27.43 9.41 -1.68
CA LEU A 69 26.87 8.55 -0.64
C LEU A 69 27.01 7.06 -0.99
N ALA A 70 26.77 6.68 -2.25
CA ALA A 70 26.92 5.31 -2.68
C ALA A 70 28.36 4.80 -2.51
N ASP A 71 29.36 5.61 -2.86
CA ASP A 71 30.77 5.30 -2.65
C ASP A 71 31.14 5.17 -1.17
N GLU A 72 30.63 6.08 -0.32
CA GLU A 72 30.82 6.01 1.14
C GLU A 72 30.26 4.72 1.75
N LEU A 73 29.13 4.24 1.22
CA LEU A 73 28.43 3.06 1.73
C LEU A 73 28.82 1.76 1.01
N GLY A 74 29.66 1.81 -0.03
CA GLY A 74 30.01 0.66 -0.86
C GLY A 74 28.82 0.08 -1.65
N LEU A 75 27.86 0.91 -2.02
CA LEU A 75 26.66 0.54 -2.78
C LEU A 75 26.77 0.95 -4.26
N PRO A 76 26.00 0.32 -5.16
CA PRO A 76 26.03 0.71 -6.58
C PRO A 76 25.39 2.09 -6.81
N GLN A 77 26.16 3.02 -7.39
CA GLN A 77 25.78 4.41 -7.66
C GLN A 77 24.43 4.55 -8.37
N ASP A 78 24.25 3.85 -9.50
CA ASP A 78 23.01 3.91 -10.31
C ASP A 78 21.76 3.53 -9.50
N ARG A 79 21.89 2.55 -8.60
CA ARG A 79 20.78 2.04 -7.78
C ARG A 79 20.44 2.99 -6.64
N VAL A 80 21.45 3.55 -5.98
CA VAL A 80 21.27 4.58 -4.95
C VAL A 80 20.64 5.84 -5.55
N TRP A 81 21.10 6.28 -6.72
CA TRP A 81 20.50 7.41 -7.42
C TRP A 81 19.04 7.15 -7.78
N ALA A 82 18.71 5.96 -8.28
CA ALA A 82 17.33 5.62 -8.65
C ALA A 82 16.36 5.74 -7.46
N VAL A 83 16.74 5.28 -6.26
CA VAL A 83 15.87 5.38 -5.07
C VAL A 83 15.77 6.82 -4.54
N LEU A 84 16.87 7.57 -4.49
CA LEU A 84 16.88 8.95 -3.99
C LEU A 84 16.13 9.92 -4.92
N LYS A 85 16.29 9.73 -6.24
CA LYS A 85 15.53 10.49 -7.25
C LYS A 85 14.03 10.31 -7.09
N ASN A 86 13.57 9.09 -6.80
CA ASN A 86 12.16 8.78 -6.61
C ASN A 86 11.60 9.31 -5.28
N ALA A 87 12.44 9.44 -4.25
CA ALA A 87 12.05 9.97 -2.94
C ALA A 87 11.75 11.48 -2.94
N ARG A 88 12.23 12.24 -3.95
CA ARG A 88 11.94 13.69 -4.10
C ARG A 88 12.26 14.47 -2.82
N GLY A 89 11.26 15.14 -2.22
CA GLY A 89 11.42 15.89 -0.98
C GLY A 89 11.82 15.04 0.22
N ASN A 90 11.56 13.74 0.17
CA ASN A 90 11.96 12.79 1.21
C ASN A 90 13.35 12.20 0.97
N SER A 91 14.08 12.63 -0.06
CA SER A 91 15.44 12.14 -0.34
C SER A 91 16.42 12.29 0.83
N PRO A 92 16.40 13.34 1.67
CA PRO A 92 17.27 13.39 2.85
C PRO A 92 16.97 12.31 3.90
N GLU A 93 15.70 11.95 4.08
CA GLU A 93 15.27 10.89 5.00
C GLU A 93 15.74 9.52 4.48
N ILE A 94 15.58 9.25 3.18
CA ILE A 94 16.03 8.00 2.55
C ILE A 94 17.56 7.88 2.54
N ALA A 95 18.28 8.97 2.31
CA ALA A 95 19.74 8.97 2.40
C ALA A 95 20.21 8.67 3.83
N LYS A 96 19.60 9.30 4.83
CA LYS A 96 19.89 9.03 6.24
C LYS A 96 19.57 7.58 6.62
N PHE A 97 18.46 7.03 6.14
CA PHE A 97 18.14 5.61 6.30
C PHE A 97 19.28 4.72 5.78
N LEU A 98 19.75 4.96 4.54
CA LEU A 98 20.86 4.19 3.95
C LEU A 98 22.14 4.34 4.78
N GLN A 99 22.48 5.53 5.24
CA GLN A 99 23.66 5.77 6.09
C GLN A 99 23.61 5.00 7.41
N GLN A 100 22.43 4.94 8.03
CA GLN A 100 22.26 4.28 9.33
C GLN A 100 22.18 2.75 9.21
N GLN A 101 21.55 2.25 8.15
CA GLN A 101 21.17 0.83 8.06
C GLN A 101 22.11 0.00 7.18
N THR A 102 22.80 0.59 6.20
CA THR A 102 23.76 -0.16 5.35
C THR A 102 24.91 -0.77 6.14
N PRO A 103 25.51 -0.11 7.15
CA PRO A 103 26.56 -0.73 7.96
C PRO A 103 26.12 -1.97 8.75
N ILE A 104 24.81 -2.10 9.02
CA ILE A 104 24.22 -3.20 9.81
C ILE A 104 23.70 -4.31 8.89
N HIS A 105 22.98 -3.93 7.84
CA HIS A 105 22.23 -4.85 6.98
C HIS A 105 22.84 -5.06 5.60
N GLY A 106 23.92 -4.33 5.28
CA GLY A 106 24.54 -4.32 3.96
C GLY A 106 23.59 -3.82 2.89
N GLU A 107 23.67 -4.45 1.71
CA GLU A 107 22.86 -4.11 0.54
C GLU A 107 21.35 -4.26 0.75
N TYR A 108 20.91 -4.98 1.79
CA TYR A 108 19.48 -5.19 2.04
C TYR A 108 18.72 -3.92 2.44
N ALA A 109 19.41 -2.90 2.96
CA ALA A 109 18.80 -1.59 3.14
C ALA A 109 18.38 -0.99 1.78
N LEU A 110 19.23 -1.10 0.77
CA LEU A 110 18.94 -0.67 -0.59
C LEU A 110 17.88 -1.56 -1.26
N LYS A 111 17.99 -2.88 -1.14
CA LYS A 111 16.99 -3.83 -1.71
C LYS A 111 15.58 -3.61 -1.14
N LEU A 112 15.46 -3.25 0.13
CA LEU A 112 14.17 -2.88 0.71
C LEU A 112 13.56 -1.66 -0.02
N LEU A 113 14.36 -0.61 -0.25
CA LEU A 113 13.90 0.58 -0.97
C LEU A 113 13.54 0.28 -2.43
N GLU A 114 14.30 -0.61 -3.08
CA GLU A 114 14.03 -1.04 -4.46
C GLU A 114 12.77 -1.91 -4.58
N SER A 115 12.38 -2.59 -3.50
CA SER A 115 11.14 -3.36 -3.45
C SER A 115 9.87 -2.49 -3.39
N LEU A 116 10.02 -1.20 -3.05
CA LEU A 116 8.93 -0.25 -2.95
C LEU A 116 8.49 0.26 -4.34
N ARG A 117 7.25 0.74 -4.44
CA ARG A 117 6.77 1.34 -5.69
C ARG A 117 7.34 2.76 -5.85
N PRO A 118 7.39 3.32 -7.07
CA PRO A 118 8.08 4.59 -7.33
C PRO A 118 7.65 5.79 -6.47
N LYS A 119 6.43 5.78 -5.93
CA LYS A 119 5.89 6.85 -5.07
C LYS A 119 6.01 6.55 -3.58
N ASP A 120 6.21 5.30 -3.19
CA ASP A 120 6.22 4.89 -1.78
C ASP A 120 7.38 5.56 -0.98
N PRO A 121 8.61 5.73 -1.53
CA PRO A 121 9.69 6.43 -0.84
C PRO A 121 9.45 7.93 -0.60
N GLN A 122 8.41 8.54 -1.19
CA GLN A 122 8.11 9.95 -0.99
C GLN A 122 7.47 10.22 0.38
N ASP A 123 6.79 9.23 0.95
CA ASP A 123 6.02 9.38 2.19
C ASP A 123 6.43 8.37 3.28
N THR A 124 7.28 7.38 2.96
CA THR A 124 7.71 6.37 3.95
C THR A 124 8.94 6.86 4.72
N MET A 125 8.82 6.94 6.05
CA MET A 125 9.84 7.50 6.95
C MET A 125 10.72 6.40 7.58
N ILE A 126 11.89 6.78 8.10
CA ILE A 126 12.87 5.87 8.73
C ILE A 126 12.24 4.88 9.71
N PRO A 127 11.37 5.27 10.68
CA PRO A 127 10.82 4.32 11.64
C PRO A 127 10.04 3.17 11.00
N THR A 128 9.39 3.43 9.88
CA THR A 128 8.65 2.40 9.13
C THR A 128 9.62 1.50 8.36
N LEU A 129 10.61 2.08 7.68
CA LEU A 129 11.62 1.31 6.96
C LEU A 129 12.45 0.43 7.90
N GLU A 130 12.80 0.94 9.09
CA GLU A 130 13.53 0.21 10.12
C GLU A 130 12.72 -0.96 10.69
N ASP A 131 11.43 -0.76 11.00
CA ASP A 131 10.55 -1.85 11.44
C ASP A 131 10.54 -2.99 10.40
N HIS A 132 10.45 -2.65 9.12
CA HIS A 132 10.45 -3.64 8.06
C HIS A 132 11.81 -4.31 7.84
N LEU A 133 12.89 -3.54 7.86
CA LEU A 133 14.25 -4.07 7.64
C LEU A 133 14.65 -5.00 8.78
N ASN A 134 14.50 -4.53 10.03
CA ASN A 134 14.89 -5.29 11.21
C ASN A 134 13.98 -6.50 11.42
N GLY A 135 12.66 -6.31 11.28
CA GLY A 135 11.69 -7.38 11.49
C GLY A 135 11.73 -8.49 10.43
N SER A 136 12.36 -8.26 9.27
CA SER A 136 12.54 -9.30 8.25
C SER A 136 13.92 -9.97 8.26
N ALA A 137 14.92 -9.36 8.91
CA ALA A 137 16.31 -9.79 8.83
C ALA A 137 16.53 -11.25 9.26
N ALA A 138 15.81 -11.71 10.30
CA ALA A 138 15.95 -13.07 10.82
C ALA A 138 15.51 -14.18 9.84
N PHE A 139 14.73 -13.84 8.81
CA PHE A 139 14.20 -14.80 7.83
C PHE A 139 15.04 -14.87 6.55
N ARG A 140 16.03 -13.98 6.39
CA ARG A 140 16.87 -13.89 5.19
C ARG A 140 17.55 -15.21 4.86
N ASP A 141 18.23 -15.79 5.85
CA ASP A 141 19.01 -17.02 5.65
C ASP A 141 18.14 -18.29 5.59
N GLN A 142 16.83 -18.15 5.87
CA GLN A 142 15.87 -19.25 5.82
C GLN A 142 15.25 -19.43 4.43
N ILE A 143 15.36 -18.41 3.57
CA ILE A 143 14.77 -18.40 2.23
C ILE A 143 15.93 -18.32 1.23
N GLU A 144 16.17 -19.42 0.52
CA GLU A 144 17.29 -19.54 -0.43
C GLU A 144 17.20 -18.55 -1.60
N ASP A 145 15.98 -18.24 -2.04
CA ASP A 145 15.72 -17.30 -3.12
C ASP A 145 15.62 -15.85 -2.59
N ASP A 146 16.67 -15.07 -2.86
CA ASP A 146 16.77 -13.67 -2.45
C ASP A 146 15.64 -12.80 -3.01
N GLU A 147 15.20 -13.05 -4.26
CA GLU A 147 14.09 -12.31 -4.86
C GLU A 147 12.76 -12.65 -4.18
N LEU A 148 12.56 -13.92 -3.82
CA LEU A 148 11.41 -14.37 -3.04
C LEU A 148 11.38 -13.68 -1.67
N PHE A 149 12.52 -13.63 -0.98
CA PHE A 149 12.65 -12.94 0.30
C PHE A 149 12.38 -11.43 0.17
N VAL A 150 13.06 -10.73 -0.75
CA VAL A 150 12.96 -9.27 -0.89
C VAL A 150 11.52 -8.86 -1.25
N LYS A 151 10.93 -9.50 -2.26
CA LYS A 151 9.60 -9.11 -2.77
C LYS A 151 8.44 -9.57 -1.90
N TYR A 152 8.57 -10.73 -1.28
CA TYR A 152 7.43 -11.40 -0.64
C TYR A 152 7.57 -11.64 0.84
N VAL A 153 8.72 -11.31 1.45
CA VAL A 153 8.87 -11.23 2.90
C VAL A 153 9.24 -9.82 3.32
N GLN A 154 10.31 -9.22 2.80
CA GLN A 154 10.86 -7.93 3.26
C GLN A 154 10.03 -6.71 2.82
N CYS A 155 9.51 -6.71 1.60
CA CYS A 155 8.75 -5.59 1.02
C CYS A 155 7.61 -5.12 1.95
N PRO A 156 7.61 -3.84 2.40
CA PRO A 156 6.55 -3.28 3.24
C PRO A 156 5.17 -3.33 2.59
N ARG A 157 5.13 -3.04 1.29
CA ARG A 157 3.93 -2.83 0.49
C ARG A 157 3.24 -4.15 0.15
N VAL A 158 1.93 -4.21 0.38
CA VAL A 158 1.08 -5.34 -0.05
C VAL A 158 0.20 -4.94 -1.23
N HIS A 159 -0.53 -3.83 -1.15
CA HIS A 159 -1.44 -3.38 -2.21
C HIS A 159 -1.52 -1.85 -2.34
N PHE A 160 -2.55 -1.18 -1.81
CA PHE A 160 -2.73 0.28 -1.86
C PHE A 160 -2.99 0.91 -0.48
N GLU A 161 -2.78 0.15 0.59
CA GLU A 161 -2.87 0.59 1.99
C GLU A 161 -1.89 1.73 2.31
N MET A 162 -2.10 2.44 3.40
CA MET A 162 -1.03 3.31 3.91
C MET A 162 0.10 2.43 4.47
N ILE A 163 1.33 2.60 3.95
CA ILE A 163 2.50 1.89 4.50
C ILE A 163 2.75 2.45 5.90
N GLY A 164 2.87 1.57 6.87
CA GLY A 164 3.20 1.89 8.25
C GLY A 164 3.87 0.71 8.93
N PRO A 165 4.48 0.93 10.11
CA PRO A 165 5.15 -0.14 10.85
C PRO A 165 4.12 -1.18 11.29
N TYR A 166 4.46 -2.45 11.10
CA TYR A 166 3.58 -3.56 11.51
C TYR A 166 4.33 -4.81 11.94
N ARG A 167 5.62 -4.96 11.64
CA ARG A 167 6.35 -6.22 11.91
C ARG A 167 6.54 -6.44 13.39
N ALA A 168 7.06 -5.45 14.12
CA ALA A 168 7.26 -5.57 15.55
C ALA A 168 5.93 -5.85 16.27
N PHE A 169 4.84 -5.22 15.82
CA PHE A 169 3.49 -5.47 16.35
C PHE A 169 3.07 -6.93 16.14
N PHE A 170 3.08 -7.43 14.90
CA PHE A 170 2.64 -8.80 14.62
C PHE A 170 3.57 -9.86 15.20
N GLN A 171 4.87 -9.59 15.29
CA GLN A 171 5.78 -10.46 16.00
C GLN A 171 5.44 -10.50 17.49
N ALA A 172 5.13 -9.38 18.13
CA ALA A 172 4.70 -9.40 19.53
C ALA A 172 3.36 -10.13 19.73
N GLU A 173 2.43 -9.97 18.80
CA GLU A 173 1.06 -10.51 18.88
C GLU A 173 0.97 -12.00 18.57
N ILE A 174 1.77 -12.50 17.62
CA ILE A 174 1.77 -13.92 17.26
C ILE A 174 2.80 -14.66 18.10
N ALA A 175 2.33 -15.54 18.99
CA ALA A 175 3.18 -16.33 19.87
C ALA A 175 4.15 -17.22 19.08
N GLU A 176 5.37 -17.39 19.59
CA GLU A 176 6.43 -18.16 18.91
C GLU A 176 6.00 -19.59 18.56
N ALA A 177 5.22 -20.24 19.44
CA ALA A 177 4.66 -21.57 19.18
C ALA A 177 3.72 -21.59 17.96
N ASP A 178 2.89 -20.55 17.81
CA ASP A 178 1.99 -20.41 16.66
C ASP A 178 2.76 -20.12 15.37
N ARG A 179 3.84 -19.32 15.44
CA ARG A 179 4.70 -19.06 14.28
C ARG A 179 5.28 -20.34 13.70
N ALA A 180 5.75 -21.25 14.56
CA ALA A 180 6.28 -22.55 14.13
C ALA A 180 5.20 -23.41 13.46
N ILE A 181 3.96 -23.38 13.97
CA ILE A 181 2.81 -24.06 13.36
C ILE A 181 2.51 -23.44 12.00
N TYR A 182 2.42 -22.12 11.89
CA TYR A 182 2.11 -21.44 10.64
C TYR A 182 3.20 -21.61 9.58
N ALA A 183 4.47 -21.69 9.98
CA ALA A 183 5.55 -22.00 9.05
C ALA A 183 5.42 -23.40 8.44
N GLN A 184 4.94 -24.39 9.21
CA GLN A 184 4.69 -25.75 8.73
C GLN A 184 3.34 -25.89 8.02
N TYR A 185 2.33 -25.13 8.45
CA TYR A 185 0.95 -25.19 7.97
C TYR A 185 0.37 -23.77 7.83
N PRO A 186 0.73 -23.00 6.77
CA PRO A 186 0.30 -21.60 6.65
C PRO A 186 -1.22 -21.41 6.58
N GLN A 187 -1.96 -22.43 6.13
CA GLN A 187 -3.43 -22.43 6.13
C GLN A 187 -4.00 -22.23 7.55
N ALA A 188 -3.32 -22.70 8.61
CA ALA A 188 -3.80 -22.48 9.98
C ALA A 188 -3.84 -21.00 10.39
N LEU A 189 -3.02 -20.14 9.78
CA LEU A 189 -3.13 -18.68 9.95
C LEU A 189 -4.37 -18.13 9.25
N VAL A 190 -4.69 -18.65 8.06
CA VAL A 190 -5.89 -18.27 7.31
C VAL A 190 -7.14 -18.61 8.11
N ASP A 191 -7.19 -19.82 8.66
CA ASP A 191 -8.33 -20.32 9.43
C ASP A 191 -8.54 -19.47 10.70
N ARG A 192 -7.47 -19.18 11.45
CA ARG A 192 -7.54 -18.25 12.59
C ARG A 192 -8.10 -16.88 12.21
N LEU A 193 -7.59 -16.29 11.12
CA LEU A 193 -8.07 -14.97 10.69
C LEU A 193 -9.49 -15.01 10.15
N ALA A 194 -9.94 -16.14 9.58
CA ALA A 194 -11.32 -16.34 9.17
C ALA A 194 -12.28 -16.38 10.37
N GLU A 195 -11.84 -16.94 11.50
CA GLU A 195 -12.60 -16.97 12.75
C GLU A 195 -12.60 -15.61 13.48
N GLU A 196 -11.47 -14.91 13.47
CA GLU A 196 -11.31 -13.66 14.22
C GLU A 196 -11.81 -12.42 13.47
N ILE A 197 -11.74 -12.38 12.14
CA ILE A 197 -12.04 -11.19 11.33
C ILE A 197 -13.33 -11.39 10.52
N GLU A 198 -14.35 -10.63 10.88
CA GLU A 198 -15.61 -10.54 10.14
C GLU A 198 -15.46 -9.63 8.92
N VAL A 199 -15.92 -10.11 7.75
CA VAL A 199 -15.95 -9.33 6.52
C VAL A 199 -17.29 -8.63 6.37
N LEU A 200 -17.28 -7.30 6.33
CA LEU A 200 -18.47 -6.48 6.13
C LEU A 200 -18.74 -6.32 4.62
N SER A 201 -19.67 -7.11 4.07
CA SER A 201 -20.06 -7.04 2.65
C SER A 201 -21.05 -5.93 2.32
N ASP A 202 -21.85 -5.48 3.30
CA ASP A 202 -23.08 -4.73 3.05
C ASP A 202 -22.94 -3.22 3.34
N GLN A 203 -21.72 -2.73 3.57
CA GLN A 203 -21.48 -1.35 3.95
C GLN A 203 -20.46 -0.67 3.03
N ASP A 204 -20.95 -0.03 1.97
CA ASP A 204 -20.13 0.73 1.00
C ASP A 204 -19.27 1.83 1.65
N ARG A 205 -19.64 2.30 2.85
CA ARG A 205 -18.95 3.39 3.56
C ARG A 205 -17.63 2.98 4.25
N TYR A 206 -17.35 1.67 4.34
CA TYR A 206 -16.10 1.15 4.92
C TYR A 206 -15.14 0.60 3.87
N GLN A 207 -15.38 0.89 2.58
CA GLN A 207 -14.45 0.58 1.49
C GLN A 207 -13.25 1.54 1.52
N GLY A 208 -12.38 1.35 2.52
CA GLY A 208 -11.10 2.02 2.66
C GLY A 208 -10.05 0.99 3.02
N MET A 209 -8.84 1.14 2.48
CA MET A 209 -7.74 0.20 2.73
C MET A 209 -7.20 0.45 4.15
N ALA A 210 -7.71 -0.31 5.12
CA ALA A 210 -7.24 -0.24 6.50
C ALA A 210 -5.75 -0.63 6.55
N THR A 211 -5.00 -0.03 7.48
CA THR A 211 -3.64 -0.48 7.75
C THR A 211 -3.69 -1.93 8.27
N PRO A 212 -2.66 -2.76 8.05
CA PRO A 212 -2.66 -4.14 8.53
C PRO A 212 -2.96 -4.27 10.02
N VAL A 213 -2.32 -3.42 10.84
CA VAL A 213 -2.54 -3.38 12.29
C VAL A 213 -3.98 -2.95 12.62
N GLY A 214 -4.51 -1.94 11.93
CA GLY A 214 -5.89 -1.48 12.14
C GLY A 214 -6.90 -2.56 11.78
N ALA A 215 -6.71 -3.27 10.66
CA ALA A 215 -7.57 -4.38 10.27
C ALA A 215 -7.54 -5.52 11.30
N PHE A 216 -6.35 -5.86 11.81
CA PHE A 216 -6.21 -6.86 12.86
C PHE A 216 -6.86 -6.45 14.17
N GLN A 217 -6.80 -5.18 14.56
CA GLN A 217 -7.39 -4.71 15.83
C GLN A 217 -8.90 -4.52 15.75
N LEU A 218 -9.42 -4.02 14.63
CA LEU A 218 -10.84 -3.75 14.44
C LEU A 218 -11.67 -5.03 14.29
N LYS A 219 -11.07 -6.10 13.74
CA LYS A 219 -11.72 -7.40 13.48
C LYS A 219 -12.97 -7.34 12.58
N HIS A 220 -13.34 -6.17 12.08
CA HIS A 220 -14.47 -5.95 11.17
C HIS A 220 -13.99 -5.06 10.03
N VAL A 221 -13.75 -5.63 8.86
CA VAL A 221 -13.15 -4.92 7.72
C VAL A 221 -13.70 -5.41 6.39
N ASP A 222 -13.38 -4.72 5.30
CA ASP A 222 -13.63 -5.24 3.96
C ASP A 222 -12.67 -6.41 3.61
N ARG A 223 -13.02 -7.15 2.55
CA ARG A 223 -12.26 -8.33 2.10
C ARG A 223 -10.81 -8.00 1.74
N VAL A 224 -10.55 -6.86 1.10
CA VAL A 224 -9.20 -6.47 0.66
C VAL A 224 -8.34 -6.15 1.87
N SER A 225 -8.87 -5.41 2.85
CA SER A 225 -8.19 -5.14 4.12
C SER A 225 -7.85 -6.40 4.91
N ARG A 226 -8.76 -7.40 4.97
CA ARG A 226 -8.46 -8.71 5.58
C ARG A 226 -7.33 -9.43 4.84
N ASN A 227 -7.37 -9.43 3.50
CA ASN A 227 -6.34 -10.10 2.69
C ASN A 227 -4.97 -9.42 2.84
N ILE A 228 -4.92 -8.08 2.93
CA ILE A 228 -3.69 -7.33 3.25
C ILE A 228 -3.18 -7.71 4.64
N CYS A 229 -4.07 -7.75 5.63
CA CYS A 229 -3.73 -8.13 7.00
C CYS A 229 -3.09 -9.51 7.06
N PHE A 230 -3.67 -10.51 6.38
CA PHE A 230 -3.09 -11.84 6.26
C PHE A 230 -1.67 -11.80 5.68
N VAL A 231 -1.46 -11.12 4.54
CA VAL A 231 -0.14 -11.03 3.91
C VAL A 231 0.86 -10.35 4.84
N ALA A 232 0.47 -9.27 5.52
CA ALA A 232 1.34 -8.55 6.45
C ALA A 232 1.75 -9.41 7.65
N ILE A 233 0.81 -10.19 8.22
CA ILE A 233 1.10 -11.13 9.31
C ILE A 233 2.03 -12.24 8.83
N ALA A 234 1.69 -12.89 7.72
CA ALA A 234 2.49 -13.96 7.12
C ALA A 234 3.94 -13.50 6.87
N ARG A 235 4.12 -12.32 6.26
CA ARG A 235 5.43 -11.70 6.04
C ARG A 235 6.16 -11.39 7.35
N SER A 236 5.44 -10.97 8.39
CA SER A 236 6.03 -10.64 9.69
C SER A 236 6.57 -11.86 10.44
N ILE A 237 6.07 -13.05 10.11
CA ILE A 237 6.51 -14.33 10.71
C ILE A 237 7.33 -15.19 9.73
N GLY A 238 7.80 -14.61 8.62
CA GLY A 238 8.75 -15.24 7.70
C GLY A 238 8.14 -16.08 6.58
N ILE A 239 6.81 -16.06 6.41
CA ILE A 239 6.13 -16.79 5.33
C ILE A 239 6.03 -15.86 4.10
N PRO A 240 6.63 -16.21 2.94
CA PRO A 240 6.49 -15.40 1.75
C PRO A 240 5.03 -15.35 1.32
N ALA A 241 4.47 -14.15 1.20
CA ALA A 241 3.05 -13.96 0.92
C ALA A 241 2.81 -12.78 -0.01
N ARG A 242 1.70 -12.83 -0.75
CA ARG A 242 1.30 -11.77 -1.70
C ARG A 242 -0.20 -11.74 -1.92
N LEU A 243 -0.67 -10.68 -2.55
CA LEU A 243 -1.93 -10.73 -3.28
C LEU A 243 -1.64 -11.16 -4.72
N GLU A 244 -2.41 -12.09 -5.23
CA GLU A 244 -2.37 -12.55 -6.62
C GLU A 244 -2.64 -11.36 -7.56
N PRO A 245 -1.79 -11.09 -8.56
CA PRO A 245 -1.85 -9.86 -9.35
C PRO A 245 -3.18 -9.57 -10.06
N LEU A 246 -3.93 -10.59 -10.47
CA LEU A 246 -5.14 -10.42 -11.27
C LEU A 246 -6.38 -10.15 -10.42
N ASN A 247 -6.58 -10.95 -9.36
CA ASN A 247 -7.82 -10.97 -8.58
C ASN A 247 -7.63 -10.50 -7.12
N ALA A 248 -6.41 -10.11 -6.75
CA ALA A 248 -6.05 -9.72 -5.39
C ALA A 248 -6.39 -10.77 -4.33
N ARG A 249 -6.35 -12.06 -4.70
CA ARG A 249 -6.52 -13.18 -3.78
C ARG A 249 -5.26 -13.35 -2.94
N PRO A 250 -5.37 -13.56 -1.61
CA PRO A 250 -4.20 -13.77 -0.79
C PRO A 250 -3.56 -15.11 -1.12
N GLN A 251 -2.24 -15.13 -1.24
CA GLN A 251 -1.43 -16.31 -1.52
C GLN A 251 -0.22 -16.37 -0.58
N TYR A 252 0.23 -17.59 -0.30
CA TYR A 252 1.48 -17.85 0.41
C TYR A 252 2.34 -18.86 -0.34
N TRP A 253 3.65 -18.76 -0.17
CA TRP A 253 4.61 -19.70 -0.72
C TRP A 253 4.78 -20.87 0.23
N TYR A 254 4.55 -22.09 -0.28
CA TYR A 254 4.72 -23.30 0.50
C TYR A 254 5.04 -24.47 -0.43
N ALA A 255 5.99 -25.31 -0.01
CA ALA A 255 6.45 -26.48 -0.77
C ALA A 255 6.85 -26.17 -2.23
N GLY A 256 7.50 -25.02 -2.45
CA GLY A 256 8.03 -24.63 -3.77
C GLY A 256 6.98 -24.09 -4.75
N GLN A 257 5.79 -23.73 -4.27
CA GLN A 257 4.72 -23.17 -5.11
C GLN A 257 3.86 -22.14 -4.37
N TRP A 258 3.14 -21.32 -5.13
CA TRP A 258 2.13 -20.41 -4.62
C TRP A 258 0.83 -21.17 -4.34
N ASN A 259 0.31 -21.01 -3.13
CA ASN A 259 -0.96 -21.60 -2.69
C ASN A 259 -1.93 -20.48 -2.35
N ASP A 260 -3.21 -20.63 -2.73
CA ASP A 260 -4.27 -19.68 -2.37
C ASP A 260 -4.61 -19.82 -0.88
N ALA A 261 -4.68 -18.69 -0.18
CA ALA A 261 -5.21 -18.61 1.18
C ALA A 261 -6.74 -18.60 1.11
N ASN A 262 -7.34 -19.78 1.22
CA ASN A 262 -8.79 -19.95 1.14
C ASN A 262 -9.44 -19.57 2.46
N PHE A 263 -10.01 -18.37 2.53
CA PHE A 263 -10.96 -18.00 3.57
C PHE A 263 -12.31 -18.62 3.19
N GLU A 264 -12.79 -19.63 3.91
CA GLU A 264 -13.98 -20.44 3.54
C GLU A 264 -15.23 -19.61 3.17
N ALA A 265 -15.35 -18.39 3.72
CA ALA A 265 -16.42 -17.44 3.40
C ALA A 265 -16.44 -16.96 1.93
N ASP A 266 -15.32 -16.99 1.20
CA ASP A 266 -15.23 -16.53 -0.20
C ASP A 266 -15.56 -17.63 -1.23
N ALA A 267 -15.56 -18.91 -0.82
CA ALA A 267 -15.87 -20.02 -1.73
C ALA A 267 -17.34 -20.03 -2.17
N SER A 268 -18.25 -19.54 -1.31
CA SER A 268 -19.69 -19.47 -1.62
C SER A 268 -20.03 -18.41 -2.68
N ALA A 269 -19.25 -17.32 -2.75
CA ALA A 269 -19.45 -16.23 -3.72
C ALA A 269 -18.89 -16.55 -5.12
N ALA A 270 -17.92 -17.46 -5.23
CA ALA A 270 -17.39 -17.91 -6.52
C ALA A 270 -18.34 -18.89 -7.22
N VAL A 271 -19.06 -19.72 -6.47
CA VAL A 271 -20.03 -20.68 -7.03
C VAL A 271 -21.28 -19.97 -7.57
N SER A 272 -21.74 -18.89 -6.93
CA SER A 272 -22.92 -18.15 -7.40
C SER A 272 -22.71 -17.35 -8.69
N LYS A 273 -21.46 -16.97 -9.01
CA LYS A 273 -21.11 -16.34 -10.31
C LYS A 273 -20.92 -17.33 -11.45
N ALA A 274 -20.62 -18.60 -11.15
CA ALA A 274 -20.45 -19.65 -12.16
C ALA A 274 -21.78 -20.30 -12.60
N SER A 275 -22.86 -20.14 -11.82
CA SER A 275 -24.19 -20.69 -12.13
C SER A 275 -25.10 -19.76 -12.95
N THR A 276 -24.62 -18.57 -13.32
CA THR A 276 -25.40 -17.56 -14.06
C THR A 276 -24.71 -17.16 -15.37
N GLY A 277 -24.11 -18.15 -16.05
CA GLY A 277 -23.56 -18.04 -17.41
C GLY A 277 -24.37 -18.83 -18.40
#